data_AF-A0AA40HWI3-F1
#
_entry.id   AF-A0AA40HWI3-F1
#
_cell.length_a   1.000
_cell.length_b   1.000
_cell.length_c   1.000
_cell.angle_alpha   90.00
_cell.angle_beta   90.00
_cell.angle_gamma   90.00
#
_symmetry.space_group_name_H-M   'P 1'
#
loop_
_entity.id
_entity.type
_entity.pdbx_description
1 polymer ?
#
loop_
_entity_poly.entity_id
_entity_poly.type
_entity_poly.pdbx_seq_one_letter_code
_entity_poly.pdbx_strand_id
1 'polypeptide(L)'
;MNFSAYQTAFTCLGLLIQQIIFFLGTMALAFLVFMPILHGSNLLLLQSLASLWPFWLTLALAIALQIMAAHWVFLKTHRGWPELTNRCALYAATFLLFPINVLVGIMVAIWRVVLSAFYNAVHLGQMDLSLLPPRAATLDPGYRTYCNFLKIEVNQSHPAMIAFCTLLLRTQKPQPHPAPQDGLRLRVEEEGMQLLQTNDPVAKGTGPRARRGRARWGLTYTLLHNPALQTFRKRALSGARANGTQP
;
A
#
# COMPACT_ATOMS: atom_id res chain seq x y z
N MET A 1 0.94 10.08 21.94
CA MET A 1 -0.04 11.15 22.19
C MET A 1 0.20 12.42 21.36
N ASN A 2 1.23 12.51 20.50
CA ASN A 2 1.49 13.72 19.70
C ASN A 2 1.57 13.46 18.17
N PHE A 3 0.87 12.46 17.64
CA PHE A 3 0.99 12.07 16.22
C PHE A 3 0.69 13.23 15.26
N SER A 4 -0.35 14.03 15.54
CA SER A 4 -0.72 15.20 14.75
C SER A 4 0.39 16.26 14.70
N ALA A 5 1.10 16.50 15.80
CA ALA A 5 2.20 17.47 15.83
C ALA A 5 3.39 16.99 15.00
N TYR A 6 3.75 15.71 15.11
CA TYR A 6 4.79 15.12 14.26
C TYR A 6 4.39 15.16 12.78
N GLN A 7 3.17 14.77 12.44
CA GLN A 7 2.65 14.84 11.07
C GLN A 7 2.77 16.24 10.47
N THR A 8 2.33 17.27 11.21
CA THR A 8 2.43 18.66 10.74
C THR A 8 3.88 19.11 10.59
N ALA A 9 4.76 18.76 11.53
CA ALA A 9 6.18 19.13 11.47
C ALA A 9 6.88 18.50 10.26
N PHE A 10 6.69 17.19 10.03
CA PHE A 10 7.25 16.47 8.88
C PHE A 10 6.68 16.99 7.56
N THR A 11 5.38 17.30 7.50
CA THR A 11 4.75 17.83 6.30
C THR A 11 5.29 19.23 5.97
N CYS A 12 5.38 20.13 6.97
CA CYS A 12 5.89 21.49 6.77
C CYS A 12 7.36 21.49 6.34
N LEU A 13 8.21 20.72 7.03
CA LEU A 13 9.62 20.58 6.68
C LEU A 13 9.80 19.92 5.31
N GLY A 14 9.03 18.88 5.02
CA GLY A 14 9.05 18.18 3.74
C GLY A 14 8.67 19.09 2.58
N LEU A 15 7.60 19.88 2.71
CA LEU A 15 7.18 20.85 1.69
C LEU A 15 8.22 21.95 1.48
N LEU A 16 8.85 22.46 2.55
CA LEU A 16 9.90 23.45 2.44
C LEU A 16 11.12 22.92 1.68
N ILE A 17 11.58 21.71 2.02
CA ILE A 17 12.71 21.07 1.34
C ILE A 17 12.35 20.75 -0.12
N GLN A 18 11.15 20.22 -0.37
CA GLN A 18 10.66 19.91 -1.71
C GLN A 18 10.58 21.16 -2.58
N GLN A 19 10.10 22.29 -2.03
CA GLN A 19 10.08 23.58 -2.73
C GLN A 19 11.49 24.05 -3.10
N ILE A 20 12.46 23.92 -2.20
CA ILE A 20 13.86 24.28 -2.48
C ILE A 20 14.42 23.40 -3.60
N ILE A 21 14.19 22.09 -3.53
CA ILE A 21 14.67 21.13 -4.55
C ILE A 21 14.07 21.42 -5.91
N PHE A 22 12.75 21.65 -6.00
CA PHE A 22 12.10 21.96 -7.26
C PHE A 22 12.47 23.34 -7.78
N PHE A 23 12.62 24.34 -6.91
CA PHE A 23 13.12 25.64 -7.33
C PHE A 23 14.53 25.54 -7.91
N LEU A 24 15.46 24.86 -7.23
CA LEU A 24 16.82 24.70 -7.74
C LEU A 24 16.84 23.86 -9.03
N GLY A 25 16.04 22.80 -9.11
CA GLY A 25 15.92 21.95 -10.30
C GLY A 25 15.33 22.69 -11.51
N THR A 26 14.29 23.49 -11.30
CA THR A 26 13.68 24.30 -12.36
C THR A 26 14.60 25.43 -12.80
N MET A 27 15.33 26.07 -11.87
CA MET A 27 16.36 27.06 -12.21
C MET A 27 17.50 26.44 -13.00
N ALA A 28 18.00 25.28 -12.58
CA ALA A 28 19.02 24.55 -13.33
C ALA A 28 18.51 24.21 -14.75
N LEU A 29 17.29 23.70 -14.88
CA LEU A 29 16.68 23.39 -16.18
C LEU A 29 16.50 24.65 -17.05
N ALA A 30 16.05 25.76 -16.47
CA ALA A 30 15.88 27.03 -17.14
C ALA A 30 17.22 27.54 -17.72
N PHE A 31 18.29 27.52 -16.93
CA PHE A 31 19.59 28.03 -17.36
C PHE A 31 20.39 27.06 -18.24
N LEU A 32 20.32 25.74 -17.99
CA LEU A 32 21.07 24.76 -18.77
C LEU A 32 20.40 24.40 -20.09
N VAL A 33 19.07 24.41 -20.15
CA VAL A 33 18.31 23.90 -21.30
C VAL A 33 17.54 25.01 -22.01
N PHE A 34 16.68 25.75 -21.31
CA PHE A 34 15.80 26.73 -21.97
C PHE A 34 16.56 27.98 -22.46
N MET A 35 17.47 28.52 -21.65
CA MET A 35 18.20 29.74 -22.00
C MET A 35 19.09 29.54 -23.25
N PRO A 36 19.87 28.45 -23.38
CA PRO A 36 20.68 28.22 -24.57
C PRO A 36 19.86 27.92 -25.83
N ILE A 37 18.71 27.25 -25.70
CA ILE A 37 17.82 26.96 -26.84
C ILE A 37 17.18 28.26 -27.37
N LEU A 38 16.74 29.15 -26.48
CA LEU A 38 16.01 30.37 -26.87
C LEU A 38 16.93 31.54 -27.27
N HIS A 39 18.05 31.73 -26.58
CA HIS A 39 18.92 32.90 -26.76
C HIS A 39 20.28 32.56 -27.42
N GLY A 40 20.59 31.28 -27.66
CA GLY A 40 21.86 30.86 -28.27
C GLY A 40 23.10 31.14 -27.42
N SER A 41 22.94 31.49 -26.15
CA SER A 41 24.03 31.79 -25.22
C SER A 41 24.33 30.57 -24.33
N ASN A 42 25.58 30.36 -23.90
CA ASN A 42 26.02 29.21 -23.10
C ASN A 42 25.77 27.83 -23.74
N LEU A 43 26.04 27.70 -25.04
CA LEU A 43 25.89 26.45 -25.82
C LEU A 43 26.85 25.31 -25.42
N LEU A 44 27.76 25.51 -24.47
CA LEU A 44 28.81 24.52 -24.11
C LEU A 44 28.24 23.13 -23.74
N LEU A 45 27.12 23.08 -23.03
CA LEU A 45 26.48 21.81 -22.65
C LEU A 45 25.72 21.17 -23.81
N LEU A 46 25.00 21.96 -24.61
CA LEU A 46 24.32 21.45 -25.81
C LEU A 46 25.32 21.00 -26.88
N GLN A 47 26.44 21.70 -27.04
CA GLN A 47 27.50 21.36 -27.97
C GLN A 47 28.27 20.11 -27.52
N SER A 48 28.55 19.97 -26.24
CA SER A 48 29.15 18.72 -25.72
C SER A 48 28.19 17.55 -25.88
N LEU A 49 26.89 17.73 -25.59
CA LEU A 49 25.86 16.70 -25.79
C LEU A 49 25.69 16.35 -27.28
N ALA A 50 25.74 17.34 -28.17
CA ALA A 50 25.73 17.13 -29.62
C ALA A 50 26.98 16.36 -30.08
N SER A 51 28.16 16.64 -29.51
CA SER A 51 29.39 15.89 -29.80
C SER A 51 29.34 14.43 -29.32
N LEU A 52 28.58 14.15 -28.27
CA LEU A 52 28.40 12.82 -27.67
C LEU A 52 27.42 11.91 -28.44
N TRP A 53 26.75 12.38 -29.49
CA TRP A 53 25.78 11.57 -30.25
C TRP A 53 26.30 10.21 -30.77
N PRO A 54 27.56 10.05 -31.26
CA PRO A 54 28.02 8.76 -31.78
C PRO A 54 28.24 7.76 -30.64
N PHE A 55 28.68 8.25 -29.47
CA PHE A 55 28.84 7.45 -28.26
C PHE A 55 27.50 6.86 -27.82
N TRP A 56 26.44 7.67 -27.77
CA TRP A 56 25.10 7.20 -27.44
C TRP A 56 24.55 6.20 -28.48
N LEU A 57 24.80 6.47 -29.76
CA LEU A 57 24.38 5.59 -30.84
C LEU A 57 25.06 4.22 -30.74
N THR A 58 26.38 4.18 -30.53
CA THR A 58 27.12 2.92 -30.37
C THR A 58 26.65 2.11 -29.17
N LEU A 59 26.36 2.76 -28.04
CA LEU A 59 25.82 2.11 -26.86
C LEU A 59 24.43 1.51 -27.12
N ALA A 60 23.54 2.29 -27.76
CA ALA A 60 22.20 1.83 -28.13
C ALA A 60 22.25 0.66 -29.12
N LEU A 61 23.12 0.74 -30.13
CA LEU A 61 23.32 -0.34 -31.10
C LEU A 61 23.84 -1.61 -30.43
N ALA A 62 24.81 -1.50 -29.51
CA ALA A 62 25.32 -2.66 -28.78
C ALA A 62 24.25 -3.34 -27.92
N ILE A 63 23.41 -2.56 -27.24
CA ILE A 63 22.27 -3.10 -26.47
C ILE A 63 21.26 -3.77 -27.41
N ALA A 64 20.90 -3.14 -28.53
CA ALA A 64 19.99 -3.71 -29.50
C ALA A 64 20.52 -5.03 -30.07
N LEU A 65 21.80 -5.09 -30.44
CA LEU A 65 22.47 -6.30 -30.89
C LEU A 65 22.48 -7.40 -29.82
N GLN A 66 22.70 -7.06 -28.55
CA GLN A 66 22.61 -8.01 -27.43
C GLN A 66 21.20 -8.58 -27.28
N ILE A 67 20.17 -7.74 -27.34
CA ILE A 67 18.77 -8.16 -27.26
C ILE A 67 18.42 -9.07 -28.45
N MET A 68 18.81 -8.71 -29.66
CA MET A 68 18.57 -9.51 -30.86
C MET A 68 19.31 -10.86 -30.80
N ALA A 69 20.58 -10.86 -30.41
CA ALA A 69 21.38 -12.08 -30.24
C ALA A 69 20.79 -12.98 -29.15
N ALA A 70 20.29 -12.42 -28.05
CA ALA A 70 19.58 -13.17 -27.02
C ALA A 70 18.38 -13.92 -27.62
N HIS A 71 17.51 -13.24 -28.36
CA HIS A 71 16.30 -13.83 -28.91
C HIS A 71 16.53 -14.82 -30.07
N TRP A 72 17.53 -14.57 -30.93
CA TRP A 72 17.73 -15.38 -32.15
C TRP A 72 18.77 -16.49 -32.00
N VAL A 73 19.81 -16.27 -31.21
CA VAL A 73 20.96 -17.19 -31.13
C VAL A 73 20.96 -17.98 -29.84
N PHE A 74 20.60 -17.35 -28.71
CA PHE A 74 20.76 -17.96 -27.40
C PHE A 74 19.49 -18.59 -26.85
N LEU A 75 18.31 -18.05 -27.17
CA LEU A 75 17.02 -18.54 -26.69
C LEU A 75 16.34 -19.39 -27.75
N LYS A 76 16.10 -20.68 -27.44
CA LYS A 76 15.25 -21.55 -28.28
C LYS A 76 14.09 -22.07 -27.45
N THR A 77 12.88 -21.70 -27.82
CA THR A 77 11.66 -22.11 -27.11
C THR A 77 11.22 -23.49 -27.60
N HIS A 78 11.70 -24.57 -26.97
CA HIS A 78 11.35 -25.92 -27.43
C HIS A 78 10.09 -26.47 -26.76
N ARG A 79 9.66 -25.99 -25.57
CA ARG A 79 8.49 -26.52 -24.83
C ARG A 79 7.80 -25.48 -23.94
N GLY A 80 7.59 -24.27 -24.44
CA GLY A 80 6.97 -23.17 -23.67
C GLY A 80 7.90 -22.49 -22.64
N TRP A 81 9.09 -23.06 -22.40
CA TRP A 81 10.15 -22.44 -21.59
C TRP A 81 11.35 -22.11 -22.48
N PRO A 82 11.95 -20.91 -22.34
CA PRO A 82 13.15 -20.54 -23.07
C PRO A 82 14.37 -21.32 -22.56
N GLU A 83 14.95 -22.19 -23.39
CA GLU A 83 16.17 -22.94 -23.07
C GLU A 83 17.40 -22.31 -23.75
N LEU A 84 18.53 -22.26 -23.01
CA LEU A 84 19.81 -21.79 -23.53
C LEU A 84 20.49 -22.90 -24.33
N THR A 85 20.69 -22.66 -25.63
CA THR A 85 21.31 -23.62 -26.55
C THR A 85 22.83 -23.49 -26.58
N ASN A 86 23.34 -22.34 -27.03
CA ASN A 86 24.76 -22.13 -27.33
C ASN A 86 25.51 -21.41 -26.20
N ARG A 87 25.80 -22.17 -25.13
CA ARG A 87 26.47 -21.64 -23.92
C ARG A 87 27.88 -21.12 -24.20
N CYS A 88 28.63 -21.77 -25.09
CA CYS A 88 30.00 -21.37 -25.42
C CYS A 88 30.04 -20.00 -26.12
N ALA A 89 29.18 -19.80 -27.13
CA ALA A 89 29.06 -18.50 -27.79
C ALA A 89 28.54 -17.42 -26.84
N LEU A 90 27.68 -17.76 -25.88
CA LEU A 90 27.20 -16.82 -24.87
C LEU A 90 28.33 -16.33 -23.97
N TYR A 91 29.21 -17.23 -23.51
CA TYR A 91 30.39 -16.84 -22.71
C TYR A 91 31.38 -15.99 -23.51
N ALA A 92 31.64 -16.34 -24.77
CA ALA A 92 32.51 -15.54 -25.64
C ALA A 92 31.93 -14.14 -25.89
N ALA A 93 30.62 -14.04 -26.16
CA ALA A 93 29.94 -12.78 -26.38
C ALA A 93 29.89 -11.90 -25.12
N THR A 94 29.63 -12.48 -23.94
CA THR A 94 29.65 -11.72 -22.68
C THR A 94 31.05 -11.23 -22.33
N PHE A 95 32.09 -12.02 -22.59
CA PHE A 95 33.48 -11.60 -22.41
C PHE A 95 33.85 -10.43 -23.34
N LEU A 96 33.52 -10.53 -24.63
CA LEU A 96 33.81 -9.48 -25.62
C LEU A 96 33.04 -8.19 -25.30
N LEU A 97 31.78 -8.29 -24.90
CA LEU A 97 30.91 -7.15 -24.60
C LEU A 97 31.07 -6.60 -23.18
N PHE A 98 31.95 -7.19 -22.37
CA PHE A 98 32.20 -6.77 -20.99
C PHE A 98 32.44 -5.25 -20.82
N PRO A 99 33.35 -4.58 -21.56
CA PRO A 99 33.59 -3.15 -21.34
C PRO A 99 32.36 -2.28 -21.66
N ILE A 100 31.57 -2.66 -22.67
CA ILE A 100 30.31 -1.98 -23.01
C ILE A 100 29.30 -2.18 -21.89
N ASN A 101 29.18 -3.39 -21.36
CA ASN A 101 28.27 -3.70 -20.25
C ASN A 101 28.66 -2.99 -18.95
N VAL A 102 29.95 -2.80 -18.68
CA VAL A 102 30.43 -1.97 -17.55
C VAL A 102 29.94 -0.53 -17.71
N LEU A 103 30.05 0.04 -18.92
CA LEU A 103 29.59 1.39 -19.20
C LEU A 103 28.06 1.53 -19.05
N VAL A 104 27.29 0.58 -19.59
CA VAL A 104 25.83 0.51 -19.36
C VAL A 104 25.53 0.39 -17.86
N GLY A 105 26.29 -0.43 -17.13
CA GLY A 105 26.16 -0.59 -15.69
C GLY A 105 26.36 0.70 -14.91
N ILE A 106 27.34 1.52 -15.29
CA ILE A 106 27.56 2.86 -14.71
C ILE A 106 26.35 3.76 -14.98
N MET A 107 25.83 3.75 -16.21
CA MET A 107 24.65 4.55 -16.58
C MET A 107 23.41 4.14 -15.76
N VAL A 108 23.17 2.83 -15.63
CA VAL A 108 22.07 2.30 -14.80
C VAL A 108 22.26 2.65 -13.32
N ALA A 109 23.50 2.63 -12.82
CA ALA A 109 23.80 3.03 -11.45
C ALA A 109 23.52 4.52 -11.20
N ILE A 110 23.94 5.41 -12.12
CA ILE A 110 23.63 6.85 -12.06
C ILE A 110 22.11 7.05 -12.11
N TRP A 111 21.43 6.40 -13.06
CA TRP A 111 19.97 6.48 -13.20
C TRP A 111 19.25 6.01 -11.94
N ARG A 112 19.73 4.94 -11.30
CA ARG A 112 19.20 4.44 -10.02
C ARG A 112 19.32 5.48 -8.91
N VAL A 113 20.46 6.17 -8.80
CA VAL A 113 20.65 7.23 -7.80
C VAL A 113 19.71 8.40 -8.06
N VAL A 114 19.58 8.83 -9.32
CA VAL A 114 18.67 9.91 -9.72
C VAL A 114 17.22 9.57 -9.41
N LEU A 115 16.74 8.38 -9.81
CA LEU A 115 15.38 7.93 -9.52
C LEU A 115 15.12 7.83 -8.01
N SER A 116 16.07 7.27 -7.26
CA SER A 116 15.92 7.13 -5.80
C SER A 116 15.89 8.50 -5.11
N ALA A 117 16.74 9.44 -5.53
CA ALA A 117 16.78 10.79 -4.99
C ALA A 117 15.48 11.54 -5.31
N PHE A 118 15.00 11.47 -6.56
CA PHE A 118 13.74 12.09 -6.96
C PHE A 118 12.54 11.51 -6.20
N TYR A 119 12.44 10.18 -6.13
CA TYR A 119 11.37 9.50 -5.41
C TYR A 119 11.37 9.91 -3.93
N ASN A 120 12.54 9.89 -3.27
CA ASN A 120 12.67 10.28 -1.88
C ASN A 120 12.38 11.77 -1.66
N ALA A 121 12.73 12.65 -2.60
CA ALA A 121 12.43 14.08 -2.50
C ALA A 121 10.92 14.36 -2.58
N VAL A 122 10.18 13.64 -3.43
CA VAL A 122 8.72 13.78 -3.55
C VAL A 122 8.00 13.27 -2.30
N HIS A 123 8.46 12.14 -1.74
CA HIS A 123 7.81 11.49 -0.60
C HIS A 123 8.38 11.94 0.76
N LEU A 124 9.26 12.94 0.79
CA LEU A 124 9.94 13.37 2.01
C LEU A 124 8.98 13.85 3.10
N GLY A 125 7.86 14.46 2.71
CA GLY A 125 6.83 14.96 3.65
C GLY A 125 5.81 13.91 4.09
N GLN A 126 5.86 12.70 3.53
CA GLN A 126 4.91 11.62 3.82
C GLN A 126 5.45 10.70 4.91
N MET A 127 4.66 10.46 5.96
CA MET A 127 5.02 9.58 7.08
C MET A 127 4.48 8.16 6.93
N ASP A 128 3.57 7.94 5.99
CA ASP A 128 2.94 6.66 5.68
C ASP A 128 3.84 5.74 4.85
N LEU A 129 4.83 6.30 4.15
CA LEU A 129 5.87 5.55 3.46
C LEU A 129 7.21 5.64 4.21
N SER A 130 7.97 4.54 4.17
CA SER A 130 9.37 4.60 4.59
C SER A 130 10.27 4.96 3.43
N LEU A 131 11.19 5.90 3.66
CA LEU A 131 12.25 6.26 2.70
C LEU A 131 13.36 5.21 2.64
N LEU A 132 13.37 4.30 3.61
CA LEU A 132 14.34 3.22 3.74
C LEU A 132 13.82 1.92 3.12
N PRO A 133 14.71 1.00 2.70
CA PRO A 133 14.29 -0.30 2.22
C PRO A 133 13.51 -1.07 3.30
N PRO A 134 12.62 -2.02 2.94
CA PRO A 134 11.75 -2.71 3.90
C PRO A 134 12.47 -3.34 5.09
N ARG A 135 13.71 -3.80 4.89
CA ARG A 135 14.55 -4.38 5.96
C ARG A 135 15.00 -3.36 7.01
N ALA A 136 15.10 -2.09 6.64
CA ALA A 136 15.53 -0.98 7.48
C ALA A 136 14.39 0.01 7.78
N ALA A 137 13.16 -0.28 7.36
CA ALA A 137 12.00 0.59 7.56
C ALA A 137 11.71 0.88 9.04
N THR A 138 12.14 0.01 9.96
CA THR A 138 12.01 0.22 11.41
C THR A 138 12.94 1.29 11.97
N LEU A 139 14.00 1.66 11.23
CA LEU A 139 14.93 2.73 11.58
C LEU A 139 14.42 4.11 11.17
N ASP A 140 13.40 4.17 10.30
CA ASP A 140 12.75 5.41 9.91
C ASP A 140 11.84 5.91 11.05
N PRO A 141 12.16 7.05 11.69
CA PRO A 141 11.40 7.55 12.82
C PRO A 141 9.99 8.00 12.42
N GLY A 142 9.80 8.50 11.20
CA GLY A 142 8.50 8.95 10.71
C GLY A 142 7.56 7.78 10.53
N TYR A 143 8.01 6.78 9.76
CA TYR A 143 7.25 5.56 9.49
C TYR A 143 6.98 4.74 10.76
N ARG A 144 7.95 4.64 11.67
CA ARG A 144 7.78 3.95 12.95
C ARG A 144 6.70 4.61 13.81
N THR A 145 6.65 5.93 13.85
CA THR A 145 5.65 6.69 14.63
C THR A 145 4.25 6.48 14.06
N TYR A 146 4.12 6.53 12.74
CA TYR A 146 2.86 6.23 12.03
C TYR A 146 2.37 4.80 12.32
N CYS A 147 3.24 3.79 12.17
CA CYS A 147 2.89 2.40 12.46
C CYS A 147 2.43 2.19 13.92
N ASN A 148 3.09 2.84 14.88
CA ASN A 148 2.71 2.74 16.28
C ASN A 148 1.38 3.44 16.57
N PHE A 149 1.11 4.58 15.93
CA PHE A 149 -0.18 5.26 16.01
C PHE A 149 -1.32 4.34 15.52
N LEU A 150 -1.18 3.76 14.33
CA LEU A 150 -2.14 2.79 13.76
C LEU A 150 -2.39 1.60 14.67
N LYS A 151 -1.34 1.02 15.27
CA LYS A 151 -1.45 -0.10 16.21
C LYS A 151 -2.25 0.28 17.45
N ILE A 152 -2.08 1.49 17.97
CA ILE A 152 -2.83 1.96 19.13
C ILE A 152 -4.29 2.20 18.74
N GLU A 153 -4.54 2.82 17.59
CA GLU A 153 -5.89 3.12 17.10
C GLU A 153 -6.71 1.84 16.88
N VAL A 154 -6.17 0.84 16.18
CA VAL A 154 -6.89 -0.43 15.95
C VAL A 154 -7.16 -1.19 17.25
N ASN A 155 -6.26 -1.11 18.23
CA ASN A 155 -6.42 -1.80 19.50
C ASN A 155 -7.45 -1.13 20.42
N GLN A 156 -7.62 0.20 20.34
CA GLN A 156 -8.55 0.95 21.19
C GLN A 156 -9.94 1.08 20.56
N SER A 157 -10.01 1.29 19.25
CA SER A 157 -11.25 1.57 18.54
C SER A 157 -11.48 0.58 17.40
N HIS A 158 -11.41 -0.71 17.70
CA HIS A 158 -11.68 -1.73 16.69
C HIS A 158 -13.14 -1.62 16.21
N PRO A 159 -13.41 -1.35 14.91
CA PRO A 159 -14.76 -1.02 14.42
C PRO A 159 -15.75 -2.15 14.67
N ALA A 160 -15.33 -3.41 14.55
CA ALA A 160 -16.19 -4.56 14.84
C ALA A 160 -16.58 -4.66 16.33
N MET A 161 -15.69 -4.26 17.25
CA MET A 161 -15.98 -4.26 18.68
C MET A 161 -16.96 -3.14 19.05
N ILE A 162 -16.78 -1.95 18.44
CA ILE A 162 -17.70 -0.83 18.60
C ILE A 162 -19.08 -1.21 18.05
N ALA A 163 -19.15 -1.80 16.85
CA ALA A 163 -20.40 -2.30 16.27
C ALA A 163 -21.07 -3.37 17.16
N PHE A 164 -20.29 -4.28 17.73
CA PHE A 164 -20.81 -5.29 18.65
C PHE A 164 -21.38 -4.67 19.94
N CYS A 165 -20.64 -3.75 20.58
CA CYS A 165 -21.10 -3.07 21.80
C CYS A 165 -22.32 -2.19 21.54
N THR A 166 -22.39 -1.49 20.40
CA THR A 166 -23.55 -0.67 20.04
C THR A 166 -24.79 -1.52 19.80
N LEU A 167 -24.67 -2.70 19.16
CA LEU A 167 -25.77 -3.66 19.05
C LEU A 167 -26.23 -4.15 20.43
N LEU A 168 -25.30 -4.50 21.33
CA LEU A 168 -25.64 -4.92 22.69
C LEU A 168 -26.37 -3.82 23.47
N LEU A 169 -25.87 -2.58 23.44
CA LEU A 169 -26.48 -1.44 24.13
C LEU A 169 -27.88 -1.11 23.55
N ARG A 170 -28.05 -1.19 22.23
CA ARG A 170 -29.37 -1.00 21.58
C ARG A 170 -30.38 -2.06 22.00
N THR A 171 -29.94 -3.29 22.25
CA THR A 171 -30.83 -4.35 22.76
C THR A 171 -31.19 -4.24 24.25
N GLN A 172 -30.43 -3.43 25.01
CA GLN A 172 -30.66 -3.24 26.45
C GLN A 172 -31.55 -2.03 26.76
N LYS A 173 -31.58 -0.98 25.93
CA LYS A 173 -32.53 0.12 26.10
C LYS A 173 -33.95 -0.35 25.75
N PRO A 174 -34.91 -0.32 26.70
CA PRO A 174 -36.31 -0.39 26.35
C PRO A 174 -36.63 0.84 25.50
N GLN A 175 -37.20 0.62 24.33
CA GLN A 175 -37.68 1.65 23.42
C GLN A 175 -38.49 2.70 24.20
N PRO A 176 -37.99 3.94 24.38
CA PRO A 176 -38.84 5.01 24.90
C PRO A 176 -39.88 5.30 23.83
N HIS A 177 -41.15 5.38 24.24
CA HIS A 177 -42.23 5.89 23.39
C HIS A 177 -41.82 7.22 22.74
N PRO A 178 -42.15 7.47 21.46
CA PRO A 178 -41.72 8.68 20.78
C PRO A 178 -42.51 9.88 21.33
N ALA A 179 -41.81 10.80 21.98
CA ALA A 179 -42.26 12.18 22.15
C ALA A 179 -41.61 13.05 21.04
N PRO A 180 -42.27 14.11 20.57
CA PRO A 180 -41.95 14.73 19.27
C PRO A 180 -40.83 15.78 19.36
N GLN A 181 -39.93 15.74 18.35
CA GLN A 181 -39.06 16.82 17.83
C GLN A 181 -37.95 17.30 18.81
N ASP A 182 -36.68 17.49 18.44
CA ASP A 182 -36.05 18.13 17.28
C ASP A 182 -34.67 17.50 16.99
N GLY A 183 -34.33 17.28 15.72
CA GLY A 183 -33.02 16.75 15.34
C GLY A 183 -32.95 16.24 13.90
N LEU A 184 -32.96 17.18 12.96
CA LEU A 184 -32.91 16.97 11.51
C LEU A 184 -31.54 16.40 11.02
N ARG A 185 -31.09 15.26 11.54
CA ARG A 185 -29.93 14.51 10.99
C ARG A 185 -30.01 12.99 11.12
N LEU A 186 -30.96 12.46 11.88
CA LEU A 186 -31.16 11.01 12.08
C LEU A 186 -32.45 10.49 11.42
N ARG A 187 -32.98 11.16 10.38
CA ARG A 187 -34.28 10.77 9.79
C ARG A 187 -34.16 9.93 8.52
N VAL A 188 -33.14 10.18 7.71
CA VAL A 188 -33.00 9.55 6.38
C VAL A 188 -32.52 8.10 6.48
N GLU A 189 -31.70 7.75 7.48
CA GLU A 189 -31.27 6.36 7.69
C GLU A 189 -32.34 5.52 8.41
N GLU A 190 -33.16 6.13 9.30
CA GLU A 190 -34.21 5.41 10.03
C GLU A 190 -35.43 5.04 9.17
N GLU A 191 -35.77 5.83 8.15
CA GLU A 191 -36.90 5.53 7.24
C GLU A 191 -36.65 4.27 6.38
N GLY A 192 -35.40 4.02 5.95
CA GLY A 192 -35.02 2.80 5.24
C GLY A 192 -35.00 1.54 6.14
N MET A 193 -34.75 1.71 7.44
CA MET A 193 -34.80 0.64 8.44
C MET A 193 -36.22 0.34 8.93
N GLN A 194 -37.13 1.33 8.87
CA GLN A 194 -38.53 1.19 9.27
C GLN A 194 -39.39 0.46 8.22
N LEU A 195 -39.05 0.55 6.93
CA LEU A 195 -39.78 -0.18 5.89
C LEU A 195 -39.59 -1.72 5.95
N LEU A 196 -38.47 -2.19 6.50
CA LEU A 196 -38.23 -3.61 6.79
C LEU A 196 -38.91 -4.10 8.10
N GLN A 197 -39.44 -3.20 8.92
CA GLN A 197 -40.18 -3.50 10.16
C GLN A 197 -41.69 -3.38 9.98
N THR A 198 -42.20 -3.59 8.77
CA THR A 198 -43.65 -3.68 8.55
C THR A 198 -44.19 -5.00 9.11
N ASN A 199 -44.76 -4.90 10.31
CA ASN A 199 -45.85 -5.72 10.84
C ASN A 199 -45.64 -7.25 10.94
N ASP A 200 -44.85 -7.69 11.93
CA ASP A 200 -45.01 -9.04 12.50
C ASP A 200 -45.62 -8.96 13.91
N PRO A 201 -46.95 -9.16 14.09
CA PRO A 201 -47.62 -9.20 15.39
C PRO A 201 -47.30 -10.46 16.21
N VAL A 202 -46.39 -11.33 15.75
CA VAL A 202 -45.99 -12.59 16.40
C VAL A 202 -44.90 -12.39 17.47
N ALA A 203 -44.21 -11.25 17.46
CA ALA A 203 -43.05 -11.01 18.33
C ALA A 203 -43.38 -10.57 19.77
N LYS A 204 -44.65 -10.26 20.09
CA LYS A 204 -45.03 -9.80 21.44
C LYS A 204 -45.14 -10.92 22.50
N GLY A 205 -45.00 -12.19 22.12
CA GLY A 205 -45.23 -13.34 23.03
C GLY A 205 -44.20 -14.46 22.99
N THR A 206 -43.09 -14.35 22.26
CA THR A 206 -42.12 -15.47 22.22
C THR A 206 -41.26 -15.48 23.48
N GLY A 207 -41.63 -16.30 24.46
CA GLY A 207 -40.89 -16.45 25.71
C GLY A 207 -39.41 -16.85 25.53
N PRO A 208 -38.61 -16.81 26.62
CA PRO A 208 -37.16 -17.02 26.58
C PRO A 208 -36.71 -18.31 25.87
N ARG A 209 -37.57 -19.34 25.86
CA ARG A 209 -37.31 -20.63 25.21
C ARG A 209 -37.29 -20.56 23.68
N ALA A 210 -38.18 -19.80 23.05
CA ALA A 210 -38.23 -19.65 21.60
C ALA A 210 -37.01 -18.86 21.06
N ARG A 211 -36.58 -17.83 21.81
CA ARG A 211 -35.34 -17.08 21.50
C ARG A 211 -34.10 -17.96 21.61
N ARG A 212 -34.01 -18.83 22.64
CA ARG A 212 -32.94 -19.82 22.79
C ARG A 212 -32.94 -20.85 21.65
N GLY A 213 -34.12 -21.29 21.19
CA GLY A 213 -34.27 -22.17 20.04
C GLY A 213 -33.67 -21.57 18.77
N ARG A 214 -34.05 -20.34 18.42
CA ARG A 214 -33.48 -19.62 17.25
C ARG A 214 -31.97 -19.44 17.34
N ALA A 215 -31.44 -19.11 18.52
CA ALA A 215 -29.99 -18.97 18.72
C ALA A 215 -29.22 -20.30 18.51
N ARG A 216 -29.78 -21.43 18.93
CA ARG A 216 -29.17 -22.76 18.72
C ARG A 216 -29.17 -23.17 17.24
N TRP A 217 -30.26 -22.88 16.53
CA TRP A 217 -30.33 -23.11 15.07
C TRP A 217 -29.38 -22.18 14.30
N GLY A 218 -29.29 -20.90 14.68
CA GLY A 218 -28.30 -19.97 14.11
C GLY A 218 -26.86 -20.46 14.32
N LEU A 219 -26.54 -20.95 15.52
CA LEU A 219 -25.21 -21.50 15.82
C LEU A 219 -24.88 -22.73 14.97
N THR A 220 -25.82 -23.68 14.85
CA THR A 220 -25.61 -24.89 14.05
C THR A 220 -25.45 -24.55 12.58
N TYR A 221 -26.25 -23.61 12.06
CA TYR A 221 -26.11 -23.08 10.70
C TYR A 221 -24.71 -22.50 10.45
N THR A 222 -24.20 -21.64 11.35
CA THR A 222 -22.86 -21.05 11.21
C THR A 222 -21.76 -22.10 11.26
N LEU A 223 -21.87 -23.10 12.14
CA LEU A 223 -20.86 -24.16 12.28
C LEU A 223 -20.86 -25.14 11.10
N LEU A 224 -22.02 -25.38 10.48
CA LEU A 224 -22.12 -26.22 9.28
C LEU A 224 -21.38 -25.58 8.10
N HIS A 225 -21.55 -24.27 7.92
CA HIS A 225 -20.93 -23.50 6.83
C HIS A 225 -19.47 -23.09 7.11
N ASN A 226 -19.01 -23.19 8.36
CA ASN A 226 -17.65 -22.83 8.76
C ASN A 226 -17.00 -23.97 9.58
N PRO A 227 -16.57 -25.07 8.94
CA PRO A 227 -16.10 -26.27 9.63
C PRO A 227 -14.86 -26.03 10.50
N ALA A 228 -13.98 -25.09 10.11
CA ALA A 228 -12.81 -24.71 10.89
C ALA A 228 -13.18 -24.16 12.29
N LEU A 229 -14.30 -23.43 12.42
CA LEU A 229 -14.74 -22.90 13.71
C LEU A 229 -15.18 -23.98 14.69
N GLN A 230 -15.52 -25.19 14.22
CA GLN A 230 -15.90 -26.30 15.09
C GLN A 230 -14.74 -26.76 15.97
N THR A 231 -13.53 -26.82 15.42
CA THR A 231 -12.33 -27.24 16.17
C THR A 231 -11.92 -26.17 17.17
N PHE A 232 -11.90 -24.89 16.77
CA PHE A 232 -11.61 -23.76 17.65
C PHE A 232 -12.63 -23.65 18.79
N ARG A 233 -13.93 -23.84 18.50
CA ARG A 233 -14.98 -23.81 19.53
C ARG A 233 -14.82 -24.93 20.55
N LYS A 234 -14.54 -26.17 20.12
CA LYS A 234 -14.32 -27.30 21.03
C LYS A 234 -13.15 -27.01 21.98
N ARG A 235 -12.04 -26.46 21.47
CA ARG A 235 -10.86 -26.07 22.27
C ARG A 235 -11.16 -24.93 23.24
N ALA A 236 -11.89 -23.89 22.81
CA ALA A 236 -12.26 -22.78 23.67
C ALA A 236 -13.16 -23.23 24.84
N LEU A 237 -14.11 -24.15 24.57
CA LEU A 237 -14.98 -24.72 25.59
C LEU A 237 -14.23 -25.61 26.59
N SER A 238 -13.28 -26.43 26.13
CA SER A 238 -12.44 -27.23 27.03
C SER A 238 -11.53 -26.35 27.90
N GLY A 239 -10.99 -25.26 27.34
CA GLY A 239 -10.19 -24.29 28.10
C GLY A 239 -10.98 -23.53 29.15
N ALA A 240 -12.21 -23.09 28.84
CA ALA A 240 -13.10 -22.47 29.81
C ALA A 240 -13.46 -23.41 30.97
N ARG A 241 -13.68 -24.70 30.68
CA ARG A 241 -13.96 -25.73 31.69
C ARG A 241 -12.76 -26.03 32.60
N ALA A 242 -11.53 -25.87 32.10
CA ALA A 242 -10.31 -26.02 32.88
C ALA A 242 -10.02 -24.83 33.81
N ASN A 243 -10.43 -23.61 33.42
CA ASN A 243 -10.23 -22.38 34.19
C ASN A 243 -11.34 -22.08 35.24
N GLY A 244 -12.19 -23.06 35.55
CA GLY A 244 -13.12 -22.98 36.70
C GLY A 244 -14.31 -22.03 36.57
N THR A 245 -14.52 -21.36 35.42
CA THR A 245 -15.73 -20.58 35.17
C THR A 245 -16.88 -21.48 34.73
N GLN A 246 -17.51 -22.15 35.70
CA GLN A 246 -18.83 -22.74 35.51
C GLN A 246 -19.92 -21.64 35.60
N PRO A 247 -21.01 -21.75 34.81
CA PRO A 247 -22.11 -20.79 34.79
C PRO A 247 -22.89 -20.70 36.10
#